data_AF-A0A6M0FMX8-F1
#
_entry.id   AF-A0A6M0FMX8-F1
#
_cell.length_a   1.000
_cell.length_b   1.000
_cell.length_c   1.000
_cell.angle_alpha   90.00
_cell.angle_beta   90.00
_cell.angle_gamma   90.00
#
_symmetry.space_group_name_H-M   'P 1'
#
loop_
_entity.id
_entity.type
_entity.pdbx_description
1 polymer ?
#
loop_
_entity_poly.entity_id
_entity_poly.type
_entity_poly.pdbx_seq_one_letter_code
_entity_poly.pdbx_strand_id
1 'polypeptide(L)'
;MEQTITLNLPNNLSDSDWKKVSTVYKQMDGWIDGYDHPYWFGTEEDDLYIWASVEPSGLLLSGKVDERIWIGWVTVLCAKLTLALGREIHDAEA
;
A
#
# COMPACT_ATOMS: atom_id res chain seq x y z
N MET A 1 -7.93 1.89 16.32
CA MET A 1 -7.63 3.27 15.85
C MET A 1 -7.21 3.14 14.41
N GLU A 2 -7.78 3.95 13.53
CA GLU A 2 -7.36 3.97 12.12
C GLU A 2 -6.02 4.68 11.99
N GLN A 3 -5.18 4.22 11.07
CA GLN A 3 -3.84 4.71 10.79
C GLN A 3 -3.77 5.06 9.30
N THR A 4 -3.07 6.14 8.97
CA THR A 4 -2.87 6.57 7.59
C THR A 4 -1.42 6.95 7.34
N ILE A 5 -0.97 6.78 6.10
CA ILE A 5 0.33 7.26 5.61
C ILE A 5 0.24 7.51 4.10
N THR A 6 0.90 8.55 3.61
CA THR A 6 1.07 8.76 2.17
C THR A 6 2.49 8.39 1.79
N LEU A 7 2.67 7.43 0.88
CA LEU A 7 3.98 7.07 0.36
C LEU A 7 4.32 7.91 -0.87
N ASN A 8 5.61 8.20 -1.07
CA ASN A 8 6.15 9.00 -2.18
C ASN A 8 6.03 8.35 -3.58
N LEU A 9 5.09 7.43 -3.80
CA LEU A 9 4.85 6.75 -5.06
C LEU A 9 4.06 7.68 -6.02
N PRO A 10 4.61 8.07 -7.19
CA PRO A 10 3.92 8.99 -8.09
C PRO A 10 2.69 8.34 -8.70
N ASN A 11 1.68 9.15 -9.00
CA ASN A 11 0.50 8.69 -9.71
C ASN A 11 0.70 8.53 -11.23
N ASN A 12 1.82 9.01 -11.77
CA ASN A 12 2.13 9.06 -13.20
C ASN A 12 3.16 8.00 -13.63
N LEU A 13 3.19 6.85 -12.95
CA LEU A 13 4.05 5.73 -13.31
C LEU A 13 3.72 5.17 -14.70
N SER A 14 4.72 4.55 -15.32
CA SER A 14 4.52 3.80 -16.56
C SER A 14 3.66 2.54 -16.33
N ASP A 15 3.00 2.04 -17.37
CA ASP A 15 2.24 0.78 -17.29
C ASP A 15 3.08 -0.41 -16.79
N SER A 16 4.37 -0.42 -17.18
CA SER A 16 5.33 -1.43 -16.74
C SER A 16 5.55 -1.35 -15.22
N ASP A 17 5.70 -0.15 -14.69
CA ASP A 17 5.89 0.06 -13.25
C ASP A 17 4.60 -0.20 -12.47
N TRP A 18 3.43 0.16 -13.01
CA TRP A 18 2.15 -0.21 -12.41
C TRP A 18 1.96 -1.73 -12.33
N LYS A 19 2.43 -2.50 -13.33
CA LYS A 19 2.44 -3.97 -13.24
C LYS A 19 3.32 -4.48 -12.10
N LYS A 20 4.45 -3.84 -11.84
CA LYS A 20 5.31 -4.18 -10.70
C LYS A 20 4.63 -3.85 -9.38
N VAL A 21 4.00 -2.68 -9.25
CA VAL A 21 3.22 -2.29 -8.07
C VAL A 21 2.10 -3.30 -7.81
N SER A 22 1.32 -3.64 -8.84
CA SER A 22 0.25 -4.65 -8.75
C SER A 22 0.79 -6.03 -8.34
N THR A 23 1.96 -6.41 -8.85
CA THR A 23 2.61 -7.67 -8.45
C THR A 23 3.00 -7.64 -6.97
N VAL A 24 3.53 -6.53 -6.46
CA VAL A 24 3.87 -6.37 -5.04
C VAL A 24 2.60 -6.41 -4.17
N TYR A 25 1.52 -5.72 -4.56
CA TYR A 25 0.26 -5.73 -3.81
C TYR A 25 -0.28 -7.14 -3.58
N LYS A 26 -0.27 -7.97 -4.63
CA LYS A 26 -0.70 -9.38 -4.58
C LYS A 26 0.19 -10.29 -3.73
N GLN A 27 1.41 -9.85 -3.41
CA GLN A 27 2.37 -10.57 -2.58
C GLN A 27 2.35 -10.10 -1.11
N MET A 28 1.56 -9.09 -0.77
CA MET A 28 1.41 -8.64 0.60
C MET A 28 0.40 -9.52 1.34
N ASP A 29 0.67 -9.77 2.62
CA ASP A 29 -0.23 -10.54 3.46
C ASP A 29 -1.61 -9.88 3.53
N GLY A 30 -2.64 -10.73 3.48
CA GLY A 30 -4.04 -10.30 3.55
C GLY A 30 -4.66 -9.91 2.21
N TRP A 31 -3.94 -9.95 1.08
CA TRP A 31 -4.46 -9.53 -0.23
C TRP A 31 -5.83 -10.13 -0.55
N ILE A 32 -6.75 -9.26 -0.99
CA ILE A 32 -8.10 -9.63 -1.38
C ILE A 32 -8.29 -9.35 -2.88
N ASP A 33 -8.61 -10.39 -3.65
CA ASP A 33 -8.88 -10.26 -5.07
C ASP A 33 -10.36 -9.93 -5.33
N GLY A 34 -10.67 -9.38 -6.51
CA GLY A 34 -12.04 -9.12 -6.96
C GLY A 34 -12.62 -7.75 -6.57
N TYR A 35 -11.81 -6.84 -6.05
CA TYR A 35 -12.19 -5.44 -5.82
C TYR A 35 -11.49 -4.49 -6.79
N ASP A 36 -12.14 -3.37 -7.10
CA ASP A 36 -11.57 -2.31 -7.96
C ASP A 36 -10.41 -1.57 -7.28
N HIS A 37 -10.37 -1.58 -5.95
CA HIS A 37 -9.30 -0.99 -5.15
C HIS A 37 -8.47 -2.08 -4.46
N PRO A 38 -7.17 -1.83 -4.21
CA PRO A 38 -6.34 -2.70 -3.39
C PRO A 38 -6.85 -2.78 -1.95
N TYR A 39 -7.22 -3.98 -1.52
CA TYR A 39 -7.59 -4.28 -0.14
C TYR A 39 -6.74 -5.43 0.42
N TRP A 40 -6.50 -5.35 1.73
CA TRP A 40 -5.89 -6.39 2.52
C TRP A 40 -6.65 -6.59 3.83
N PHE A 41 -6.77 -7.84 4.27
CA PHE A 41 -7.42 -8.30 5.51
C PHE A 41 -8.94 -8.09 5.61
N GLY A 42 -9.48 -7.04 4.99
CA GLY A 42 -10.89 -6.72 4.89
C GLY A 42 -11.08 -5.44 4.08
N THR A 43 -12.30 -4.93 4.10
CA THR A 43 -12.71 -3.62 3.57
C THR A 43 -12.97 -2.64 4.71
N GLU A 44 -13.31 -1.39 4.41
CA GLU A 44 -13.65 -0.40 5.45
C GLU A 44 -14.91 -0.77 6.28
N GLU A 45 -15.73 -1.71 5.78
CA GLU A 45 -16.88 -2.26 6.50
C GLU A 45 -16.50 -3.31 7.55
N ASP A 46 -15.26 -3.80 7.52
CA ASP A 46 -14.75 -4.85 8.40
C ASP A 46 -14.00 -4.30 9.63
N ASP A 47 -13.80 -5.16 10.62
CA ASP A 47 -13.07 -4.79 11.84
C ASP A 47 -11.56 -4.65 11.65
N LEU A 48 -11.01 -5.31 10.62
CA LEU A 48 -9.60 -5.38 10.31
C LEU A 48 -9.40 -5.18 8.80
N TYR A 49 -8.76 -4.09 8.40
CA TYR A 49 -8.47 -3.83 6.98
C TYR A 49 -7.23 -2.98 6.80
N ILE A 50 -6.67 -3.05 5.60
CA ILE A 50 -5.80 -2.04 4.99
C ILE A 50 -6.31 -1.85 3.56
N TRP A 51 -6.32 -0.61 3.08
CA TRP A 51 -6.58 -0.30 1.68
C TRP A 51 -5.60 0.74 1.16
N ALA A 52 -5.50 0.84 -0.16
CA ALA A 52 -4.65 1.82 -0.82
C ALA A 52 -5.38 2.59 -1.92
N SER A 53 -5.08 3.88 -2.07
CA SER A 53 -5.50 4.68 -3.22
C SER A 53 -4.35 5.52 -3.76
N VAL A 54 -4.34 5.67 -5.08
CA VAL A 54 -3.37 6.50 -5.78
C VAL A 54 -3.92 7.91 -5.84
N GLU A 55 -3.31 8.81 -5.07
CA GLU A 55 -3.71 10.20 -4.95
C GLU A 55 -2.72 11.14 -5.65
N PRO A 56 -3.09 12.40 -5.93
CA PRO A 56 -2.16 13.40 -6.45
C PRO A 56 -0.89 13.58 -5.61
N SER A 57 -0.97 13.40 -4.29
CA SER A 57 0.14 13.54 -3.35
C SER A 57 1.02 12.28 -3.21
N GLY A 58 0.57 11.13 -3.70
CA GLY A 58 1.28 9.87 -3.53
C GLY A 58 0.35 8.66 -3.41
N LEU A 59 0.88 7.55 -2.92
CA LEU A 59 0.05 6.38 -2.58
C LEU A 59 -0.43 6.51 -1.14
N LEU A 60 -1.72 6.80 -0.97
CA LEU A 60 -2.37 6.79 0.32
C LEU A 60 -2.60 5.34 0.77
N LEU A 61 -2.23 5.04 2.01
CA LEU A 61 -2.62 3.85 2.72
C LEU A 61 -3.47 4.26 3.92
N SER A 62 -4.57 3.54 4.15
CA SER A 62 -5.35 3.61 5.38
C SER A 62 -5.62 2.22 5.91
N GLY A 63 -5.69 2.06 7.22
CA GLY A 63 -6.02 0.76 7.80
C GLY A 63 -6.38 0.80 9.27
N LYS A 64 -7.18 -0.20 9.66
CA LYS A 64 -7.59 -0.47 11.03
C LYS A 64 -7.00 -1.82 11.45
N VAL A 65 -5.74 -1.81 11.88
CA VAL A 65 -5.02 -2.99 12.40
C VAL A 65 -4.27 -2.64 13.68
N ASP A 66 -3.71 -3.63 14.37
CA ASP A 66 -2.78 -3.37 15.48
C ASP A 66 -1.57 -2.55 15.00
N GLU A 67 -1.10 -1.61 15.81
CA GLU A 67 0.00 -0.69 15.46
C GLU A 67 1.28 -1.44 15.02
N ARG A 68 1.60 -2.58 15.64
CA ARG A 68 2.79 -3.37 15.27
C ARG A 68 2.61 -4.05 13.93
N ILE A 69 1.38 -4.50 13.64
CA ILE A 69 1.02 -5.06 12.34
C ILE A 69 1.12 -3.96 11.29
N TRP A 70 0.57 -2.78 11.55
CA TRP A 70 0.64 -1.64 10.63
C TRP A 70 2.09 -1.29 10.26
N ILE A 71 2.94 -1.04 11.27
CA ILE A 71 4.34 -0.67 11.06
C ILE A 71 5.08 -1.77 10.28
N GLY A 72 4.91 -3.04 10.67
CA GLY A 72 5.55 -4.16 9.99
C GLY A 72 5.08 -4.30 8.54
N TRP A 73 3.78 -4.18 8.30
CA TRP A 73 3.17 -4.32 6.99
C TRP A 73 3.61 -3.19 6.04
N VAL A 74 3.55 -1.92 6.49
CA VAL A 74 4.01 -0.77 5.70
C VAL A 74 5.51 -0.86 5.41
N THR A 75 6.32 -1.28 6.39
CA THR A 75 7.77 -1.48 6.19
C THR A 75 8.05 -2.50 5.08
N VAL A 76 7.34 -3.63 5.09
CA VAL A 76 7.48 -4.68 4.07
C VAL A 76 7.02 -4.18 2.70
N LEU A 77 5.90 -3.43 2.63
CA LEU A 77 5.41 -2.83 1.39
C LEU A 77 6.46 -1.88 0.80
N CYS A 78 6.96 -0.93 1.58
CA CYS A 78 7.98 0.02 1.16
C CYS A 78 9.24 -0.69 0.65
N ALA A 79 9.73 -1.72 1.36
CA ALA A 79 10.90 -2.48 0.94
C ALA A 79 10.67 -3.22 -0.40
N LYS A 80 9.51 -3.88 -0.56
CA LYS A 80 9.17 -4.59 -1.81
C LYS A 80 8.99 -3.65 -2.98
N LEU A 81 8.28 -2.54 -2.81
CA LEU A 81 8.11 -1.53 -3.86
C LEU A 81 9.46 -0.88 -4.21
N THR A 82 10.31 -0.61 -3.23
CA THR A 82 11.66 -0.07 -3.46
C THR A 82 12.49 -0.99 -4.36
N LEU A 83 12.52 -2.28 -4.03
CA LEU A 83 13.24 -3.28 -4.81
C LEU A 83 12.66 -3.43 -6.22
N ALA A 84 11.33 -3.45 -6.36
CA ALA A 84 10.67 -3.62 -7.65
C ALA A 84 10.86 -2.42 -8.58
N LEU A 85 10.79 -1.20 -8.04
CA LEU A 85 10.83 0.03 -8.82
C LEU A 85 12.26 0.58 -9.01
N GLY A 86 13.24 0.09 -8.23
CA GLY A 86 14.63 0.56 -8.31
C GLY A 86 14.83 1.99 -7.79
N ARG A 87 13.93 2.46 -6.92
CA ARG A 87 13.94 3.78 -6.27
C ARG A 87 13.34 3.65 -4.89
N GLU A 88 13.81 4.45 -3.95
CA GLU A 88 13.32 4.41 -2.57
C GLU A 88 11.84 4.81 -2.47
N ILE A 89 11.08 3.99 -1.75
CA ILE A 89 9.70 4.25 -1.35
C ILE A 89 9.66 4.47 0.15
N HIS A 90 9.15 5.63 0.56
CA HIS A 90 9.10 6.08 1.96
C HIS A 90 7.89 6.99 2.17
N ASP A 91 7.67 7.40 3.42
CA ASP A 91 6.67 8.41 3.79
C ASP A 91 6.91 9.71 3.02
N ALA A 92 5.91 10.20 2.30
CA ALA A 92 5.99 11.42 1.50
C ALA A 92 6.16 12.68 2.36
N GLU A 93 5.86 12.61 3.66
CA GLU A 93 6.03 13.72 4.60
C GLU A 93 7.38 13.74 5.34
N ALA A 94 8.24 12.73 5.11
CA ALA A 94 9.55 12.59 5.74
C ALA A 94 10.66 13.47 5.12
#